data_AF-A0A8S1F921-F1
#
_entry.id   AF-A0A8S1F921-F1
#
_cell.length_a   1.000
_cell.length_b   1.000
_cell.length_c   1.000
_cell.angle_alpha   90.00
_cell.angle_beta   90.00
_cell.angle_gamma   90.00
#
_symmetry.space_group_name_H-M   'P 1'
#
loop_
_entity.id
_entity.type
_entity.pdbx_description
1 polymer ?
#
loop_
_entity_poly.entity_id
_entity_poly.type
_entity_poly.pdbx_seq_one_letter_code
_entity_poly.pdbx_strand_id
1 'polypeptide(L)'
;MLKWLFNRSLDNDDEFMRSQSARVERQNSSAAENFLFIDLVIGEVESTVVQFENEQEKIRENKRIAERKPDYSWLISNNSLRPKKFLSIQERNRIENACERLKPSEWPSMLEKWKAKVEIASTREKIIEEFIIATHETIQMRKHEPTIGEVLKKFATGRSSSMSAVQSADMGRTNSTRSLAELSFIELQEIV
;
A
#
# COMPACT_ATOMS: atom_id res chain seq x y z
N MET A 1 13.87 9.87 -60.71
CA MET A 1 14.59 10.30 -59.49
C MET A 1 13.62 10.35 -58.29
N LEU A 2 12.81 9.31 -58.06
CA LEU A 2 11.75 9.27 -57.02
C LEU A 2 11.57 7.86 -56.42
N LYS A 3 12.64 7.06 -56.33
CA LYS A 3 12.59 5.72 -55.73
C LYS A 3 13.05 5.67 -54.26
N TRP A 4 13.46 6.81 -53.70
CA TRP A 4 14.07 6.88 -52.37
C TRP A 4 13.11 7.28 -51.22
N LEU A 5 11.84 7.58 -51.51
CA LEU A 5 10.89 8.09 -50.50
C LEU A 5 9.97 7.04 -49.87
N PHE A 6 9.98 5.78 -50.33
CA PHE A 6 9.02 4.76 -49.85
C PHE A 6 9.62 3.63 -49.00
N ASN A 7 10.92 3.65 -48.69
CA ASN A 7 11.57 2.57 -47.95
C ASN A 7 11.92 2.92 -46.49
N ARG A 8 11.27 3.93 -45.90
CA ARG A 8 11.59 4.44 -44.53
C ARG A 8 10.47 4.27 -43.49
N SER A 9 9.38 3.57 -43.82
CA SER A 9 8.22 3.47 -42.92
C SER A 9 7.97 2.08 -42.32
N LEU A 10 8.83 1.08 -42.56
CA LEU A 10 8.62 -0.29 -42.04
C LEU A 10 9.51 -0.67 -40.85
N ASP A 11 10.60 0.05 -40.55
CA ASP A 11 11.48 -0.29 -39.42
C ASP A 11 11.07 0.37 -38.09
N ASN A 12 10.23 1.41 -38.10
CA ASN A 12 9.84 2.13 -36.88
C ASN A 12 8.69 1.44 -36.11
N ASP A 13 7.88 0.61 -36.78
CA ASP A 13 6.72 -0.05 -36.14
C ASP A 13 7.14 -1.25 -35.27
N ASP A 14 8.21 -1.94 -35.62
CA ASP A 14 8.78 -3.04 -34.82
C ASP A 14 9.43 -2.56 -33.51
N GLU A 15 10.01 -1.35 -33.51
CA GLU A 15 10.59 -0.75 -32.30
C GLU A 15 9.52 -0.26 -31.32
N PHE A 16 8.39 0.24 -31.84
CA PHE A 16 7.22 0.60 -31.04
C PHE A 16 6.52 -0.64 -30.44
N MET A 17 6.37 -1.72 -31.22
CA MET A 17 5.80 -2.98 -30.73
C MET A 17 6.70 -3.68 -29.70
N ARG A 18 8.03 -3.67 -29.89
CA ARG A 18 8.98 -4.14 -28.87
C ARG A 18 8.93 -3.32 -27.59
N SER A 19 8.77 -2.00 -27.71
CA SER A 19 8.64 -1.10 -26.56
C SER A 19 7.35 -1.31 -25.77
N GLN A 20 6.23 -1.63 -26.44
CA GLN A 20 4.99 -2.02 -25.77
C GLN A 20 5.11 -3.41 -25.13
N SER A 21 5.70 -4.39 -25.81
CA SER A 21 5.91 -5.74 -25.29
C SER A 21 6.78 -5.73 -24.02
N ALA A 22 7.88 -4.99 -24.02
CA ALA A 22 8.76 -4.87 -22.84
C ALA A 22 8.10 -4.10 -21.67
N ARG A 23 7.15 -3.21 -21.97
CA ARG A 23 6.37 -2.48 -20.95
C ARG A 23 5.30 -3.35 -20.32
N VAL A 24 4.66 -4.24 -21.11
CA VAL A 24 3.67 -5.21 -20.63
C VAL A 24 4.34 -6.33 -19.81
N GLU A 25 5.51 -6.83 -20.22
CA GLU A 25 6.29 -7.81 -19.43
C GLU A 25 6.66 -7.27 -18.04
N ARG A 26 7.07 -5.99 -17.95
CA ARG A 26 7.36 -5.35 -16.65
C ARG A 26 6.12 -5.21 -15.76
N GLN A 27 4.94 -5.03 -16.36
CA GLN A 27 3.69 -4.93 -15.62
C GLN A 27 3.19 -6.28 -15.11
N ASN A 28 3.39 -7.36 -15.88
CA ASN A 28 3.06 -8.73 -15.46
C ASN A 28 4.00 -9.27 -14.37
N SER A 29 5.29 -8.92 -14.38
CA SER A 29 6.22 -9.30 -13.29
C SER A 29 5.74 -8.78 -11.94
N SER A 30 5.30 -7.52 -11.92
CA SER A 30 4.78 -6.87 -10.71
C SER A 30 3.53 -7.57 -10.16
N ALA A 31 2.64 -8.05 -11.04
CA ALA A 31 1.45 -8.79 -10.63
C ALA A 31 1.80 -10.18 -10.05
N ALA A 32 2.72 -10.92 -10.67
CA ALA A 32 3.16 -12.23 -10.18
C ALA A 32 3.85 -12.12 -8.80
N GLU A 33 4.68 -11.10 -8.61
CA GLU A 33 5.31 -10.79 -7.33
C GLU A 33 4.25 -10.52 -6.24
N ASN A 34 3.19 -9.76 -6.56
CA ASN A 34 2.11 -9.49 -5.61
C ASN A 34 1.41 -10.76 -5.12
N PHE A 35 1.14 -11.73 -5.99
CA PHE A 35 0.53 -13.01 -5.59
C PHE A 35 1.41 -13.79 -4.61
N LEU A 36 2.72 -13.85 -4.88
CA LEU A 36 3.68 -14.52 -3.99
C LEU A 36 3.75 -13.84 -2.61
N PHE A 37 3.67 -12.50 -2.55
CA PHE A 37 3.63 -11.79 -1.28
C PHE A 37 2.33 -12.03 -0.51
N ILE A 38 1.19 -12.08 -1.21
CA ILE A 38 -0.10 -12.38 -0.60
C ILE A 38 -0.07 -13.78 0.03
N ASP A 39 0.38 -14.80 -0.70
CA ASP A 39 0.49 -16.17 -0.18
C ASP A 39 1.43 -16.25 1.03
N LEU A 40 2.58 -15.56 0.97
CA LEU A 40 3.52 -15.51 2.10
C LEU A 40 2.88 -14.90 3.34
N VAL A 41 2.14 -13.80 3.18
CA VAL A 41 1.48 -13.14 4.31
C VAL A 41 0.30 -13.94 4.84
N ILE A 42 -0.49 -14.59 3.98
CA ILE A 42 -1.51 -15.53 4.43
C ILE A 42 -0.86 -16.63 5.27
N GLY A 43 0.25 -17.22 4.80
CA GLY A 43 0.99 -18.23 5.54
C GLY A 43 1.51 -17.74 6.90
N GLU A 44 2.00 -16.50 6.97
CA GLU A 44 2.43 -15.89 8.23
C GLU A 44 1.24 -15.69 9.19
N VAL A 45 0.13 -15.12 8.71
CA VAL A 45 -1.08 -14.91 9.53
C VAL A 45 -1.64 -16.26 10.02
N GLU A 46 -1.65 -17.28 9.16
CA GLU A 46 -2.02 -18.65 9.54
C GLU A 46 -1.13 -19.20 10.63
N SER A 47 0.18 -19.12 10.45
CA SER A 47 1.17 -19.59 11.42
C SER A 47 0.95 -18.91 12.77
N THR A 48 0.75 -17.59 12.79
CA THR A 48 0.47 -16.83 14.01
C THR A 48 -0.82 -17.26 14.69
N VAL A 49 -1.91 -17.44 13.95
CA VAL A 49 -3.19 -17.92 14.51
C VAL A 49 -3.05 -19.33 15.09
N VAL A 50 -2.31 -20.21 14.40
CA VAL A 50 -2.04 -21.57 14.88
C VAL A 50 -1.21 -21.57 16.15
N GLN A 51 -0.17 -20.73 16.21
CA GLN A 51 0.65 -20.57 17.41
C GLN A 51 -0.18 -20.09 18.59
N PHE A 52 -1.04 -19.08 18.38
CA PHE A 52 -1.95 -18.57 19.39
C PHE A 52 -2.91 -19.65 19.93
N GLU A 53 -3.55 -20.41 19.04
CA GLU A 53 -4.47 -21.50 19.45
C GLU A 53 -3.75 -22.61 20.23
N ASN A 54 -2.55 -23.00 19.80
CA ASN A 54 -1.73 -23.98 20.49
C ASN A 54 -1.31 -23.49 21.88
N GLU A 55 -0.96 -22.21 22.01
CA GLU A 55 -0.61 -21.61 23.30
C GLU A 55 -1.81 -21.56 24.24
N GLN A 56 -2.99 -21.16 23.75
CA GLN A 56 -4.23 -21.18 24.52
C GLN A 56 -4.61 -22.61 24.96
N GLU A 57 -4.41 -23.60 24.11
CA GLU A 57 -4.62 -25.02 24.44
C GLU A 57 -3.66 -25.48 25.55
N LYS A 58 -2.37 -25.13 25.44
CA LYS A 58 -1.36 -25.43 26.47
C LYS A 58 -1.68 -24.77 27.81
N ILE A 59 -2.15 -23.52 27.81
CA ILE A 59 -2.60 -22.83 29.02
C ILE A 59 -3.79 -23.56 29.66
N ARG A 60 -4.77 -23.97 28.86
CA ARG A 60 -5.94 -24.74 29.34
C ARG A 60 -5.54 -26.10 29.90
N GLU A 61 -4.60 -26.78 29.25
CA GLU A 61 -4.05 -28.05 29.72
C GLU A 61 -3.31 -27.90 31.06
N ASN A 62 -2.41 -26.92 31.16
CA ASN A 62 -1.68 -26.64 32.41
C ASN A 62 -2.62 -26.35 33.58
N LYS A 63 -3.72 -25.61 33.34
CA LYS A 63 -4.75 -25.38 34.36
C LYS A 63 -5.45 -26.68 34.79
N ARG A 64 -5.77 -27.57 33.85
CA ARG A 64 -6.38 -28.87 34.17
C ARG A 64 -5.45 -29.77 34.98
N ILE A 65 -4.16 -29.78 34.64
CA ILE A 65 -3.12 -30.50 35.40
C ILE A 65 -3.01 -29.93 36.82
N ALA A 66 -2.98 -28.61 36.97
CA ALA A 66 -2.94 -27.95 38.28
C ALA A 66 -4.17 -28.29 39.13
N GLU A 67 -5.36 -28.38 38.50
CA GLU A 67 -6.61 -28.76 39.16
C GLU A 67 -6.76 -30.29 39.37
N ARG A 68 -5.79 -31.10 38.93
CA ARG A 68 -5.82 -32.58 38.95
C ARG A 68 -7.10 -33.18 38.34
N LYS A 69 -7.69 -32.50 37.37
CA LYS A 69 -8.90 -32.98 36.68
C LYS A 69 -8.49 -33.99 35.60
N PRO A 70 -9.01 -35.24 35.62
CA PRO A 70 -8.76 -36.20 34.55
C PRO A 70 -9.31 -35.69 33.23
N ASP A 71 -8.52 -35.83 32.15
CA ASP A 71 -8.94 -35.43 30.81
C ASP A 71 -9.61 -36.59 30.07
N TYR A 72 -10.90 -36.43 29.80
CA TYR A 72 -11.69 -37.36 29.01
C TYR A 72 -12.01 -36.83 27.61
N SER A 73 -11.38 -35.75 27.17
CA SER A 73 -11.63 -35.14 25.85
C SER A 73 -11.38 -36.09 24.66
N TRP A 74 -10.58 -37.15 24.85
CA TRP A 74 -10.41 -38.24 23.88
C TRP A 74 -11.66 -39.11 23.71
N LEU A 75 -12.49 -39.25 24.76
CA LEU A 75 -13.77 -39.99 24.74
C LEU A 75 -14.88 -39.22 24.00
N ILE A 76 -14.77 -37.89 23.93
CA ILE A 76 -15.79 -36.98 23.36
C ILE A 76 -15.41 -36.52 21.95
N SER A 77 -14.55 -37.28 21.26
CA SER A 77 -13.86 -36.90 20.02
C SER A 77 -14.78 -36.81 18.78
N ASN A 78 -15.87 -36.07 18.88
CA ASN A 78 -16.37 -35.35 17.72
C ASN A 78 -15.35 -34.29 17.38
N ASN A 79 -14.58 -34.56 16.32
CA ASN A 79 -13.55 -33.70 15.74
C ASN A 79 -14.07 -32.28 15.36
N SER A 80 -15.38 -32.04 15.47
CA SER A 80 -16.02 -30.75 15.24
C SER A 80 -15.81 -29.72 16.37
N LEU A 81 -15.47 -30.14 17.58
CA LEU A 81 -15.29 -29.23 18.74
C LEU A 81 -13.84 -28.74 18.89
N ARG A 82 -12.89 -29.30 18.14
CA ARG A 82 -11.53 -28.77 18.12
C ARG A 82 -11.48 -27.56 17.18
N PRO A 83 -10.99 -26.40 17.63
CA PRO A 83 -10.83 -25.25 16.75
C PRO A 83 -9.94 -25.65 15.57
N LYS A 84 -10.40 -25.36 14.35
CA LYS A 84 -9.65 -25.71 13.14
C LYS A 84 -8.37 -24.88 13.11
N LYS A 85 -7.24 -25.56 13.02
CA LYS A 85 -5.89 -24.96 12.92
C LYS A 85 -5.60 -24.32 11.55
N PHE A 86 -6.64 -23.98 10.79
CA PHE A 86 -6.52 -23.37 9.46
C PHE A 86 -7.44 -22.17 9.40
N LEU A 87 -7.11 -21.17 8.59
CA LEU A 87 -8.05 -20.10 8.29
C LEU A 87 -9.23 -20.67 7.52
N SER A 88 -10.42 -20.25 7.91
CA SER A 88 -11.63 -20.47 7.14
C SER A 88 -11.54 -19.71 5.81
N ILE A 89 -12.30 -20.18 4.83
CA ILE A 89 -12.36 -19.52 3.51
C ILE A 89 -12.75 -18.04 3.62
N GLN A 90 -13.61 -17.69 4.58
CA GLN A 90 -14.04 -16.31 4.80
C GLN A 90 -12.92 -15.44 5.38
N GLU A 91 -12.13 -15.98 6.31
CA GLU A 91 -10.99 -15.26 6.88
C GLU A 91 -9.89 -15.03 5.84
N ARG A 92 -9.58 -16.05 5.03
CA ARG A 92 -8.64 -15.93 3.90
C ARG A 92 -9.08 -14.84 2.94
N ASN A 93 -10.33 -14.87 2.49
CA ASN A 93 -10.87 -13.85 1.59
C ASN A 93 -10.77 -12.43 2.17
N ARG A 94 -10.97 -12.26 3.49
CA ARG A 94 -10.82 -10.93 4.15
C ARG A 94 -9.37 -10.43 4.10
N ILE A 95 -8.42 -11.32 4.34
CA ILE A 95 -6.99 -11.01 4.29
C ILE A 95 -6.57 -10.69 2.85
N GLU A 96 -6.98 -11.51 1.89
CA GLU A 96 -6.72 -11.31 0.46
C GLU A 96 -7.25 -9.94 0.01
N ASN A 97 -8.52 -9.64 0.28
CA ASN A 97 -9.14 -8.36 -0.07
C ASN A 97 -8.42 -7.14 0.56
N ALA A 98 -7.90 -7.29 1.78
CA ALA A 98 -7.13 -6.23 2.42
C ALA A 98 -5.76 -6.02 1.74
N CYS A 99 -5.17 -7.09 1.23
CA CYS A 99 -3.87 -7.09 0.58
C CYS A 99 -3.90 -6.61 -0.88
N GLU A 100 -5.01 -6.76 -1.60
CA GLU A 100 -5.14 -6.36 -3.02
C GLU A 100 -4.72 -4.91 -3.28
N ARG A 101 -4.93 -4.02 -2.29
CA ARG A 101 -4.66 -2.59 -2.41
C ARG A 101 -3.25 -2.20 -2.01
N LEU A 102 -2.45 -3.12 -1.47
CA LEU A 102 -1.12 -2.86 -0.92
C LEU A 102 -0.05 -2.92 -2.02
N LYS A 103 0.96 -2.05 -1.95
CA LYS A 103 2.09 -2.09 -2.90
C LYS A 103 3.21 -3.00 -2.36
N PRO A 104 4.02 -3.62 -3.23
CA PRO A 104 5.20 -4.41 -2.82
C PRO A 104 6.10 -3.73 -1.78
N SER A 105 6.35 -2.43 -1.97
CA SER A 105 7.22 -1.64 -1.09
C SER A 105 6.68 -1.41 0.31
N GLU A 106 5.39 -1.67 0.54
CA GLU A 106 4.69 -1.37 1.79
C GLU A 106 4.54 -2.60 2.70
N TRP A 107 4.77 -3.81 2.16
CA TRP A 107 4.66 -5.06 2.92
C TRP A 107 5.50 -5.09 4.20
N PRO A 108 6.80 -4.69 4.20
CA PRO A 108 7.60 -4.77 5.42
C PRO A 108 7.06 -3.86 6.52
N SER A 109 6.64 -2.64 6.17
CA SER A 109 6.09 -1.68 7.14
C SER A 109 4.74 -2.15 7.70
N MET A 110 3.88 -2.72 6.85
CA MET A 110 2.62 -3.30 7.29
C MET A 110 2.85 -4.48 8.25
N LEU A 111 3.78 -5.37 7.92
CA LEU A 111 4.10 -6.55 8.72
C LEU A 111 4.65 -6.17 10.09
N GLU A 112 5.54 -5.17 10.15
CA GLU A 112 6.09 -4.65 11.41
C GLU A 112 4.99 -4.09 12.33
N LYS A 113 4.09 -3.26 11.78
CA LYS A 113 2.95 -2.73 12.53
C LYS A 113 2.00 -3.82 13.01
N TRP A 114 1.73 -4.80 12.16
CA TRP A 114 0.87 -5.92 12.51
C TRP A 114 1.50 -6.76 13.63
N LYS A 115 2.77 -7.13 13.52
CA LYS A 115 3.49 -7.90 14.56
C LYS A 115 3.45 -7.21 15.92
N ALA A 116 3.65 -5.88 15.96
CA ALA A 116 3.53 -5.10 17.19
C ALA A 116 2.12 -5.15 17.83
N LYS A 117 1.06 -5.30 17.02
CA LYS A 117 -0.33 -5.35 17.50
C LYS A 117 -0.78 -6.76 17.88
N VAL A 118 -0.24 -7.78 17.21
CA VAL A 118 -0.57 -9.20 17.46
C VAL A 118 -0.19 -9.64 18.86
N GLU A 119 0.91 -9.14 19.43
CA GLU A 119 1.35 -9.49 20.78
C GLU A 119 0.28 -9.20 21.86
N ILE A 120 -0.65 -8.27 21.57
CA ILE A 120 -1.71 -7.82 22.49
C ILE A 120 -3.05 -8.50 22.15
N ALA A 121 -3.12 -9.28 21.07
CA ALA A 121 -4.37 -9.88 20.61
C ALA A 121 -4.82 -11.01 21.54
N SER A 122 -6.08 -10.95 21.97
CA SER A 122 -6.67 -11.89 22.93
C SER A 122 -7.51 -12.99 22.29
N THR A 123 -7.83 -12.87 21.01
CA THR A 123 -8.65 -13.81 20.25
C THR A 123 -8.13 -13.93 18.82
N ARG A 124 -8.44 -15.06 18.17
CA ARG A 124 -8.14 -15.30 16.76
C ARG A 124 -8.70 -14.21 15.86
N GLU A 125 -9.97 -13.83 16.07
CA GLU A 125 -10.63 -12.80 15.28
C GLU A 125 -9.90 -11.47 15.41
N LYS A 126 -9.42 -11.16 16.62
CA LYS A 126 -8.65 -9.94 16.86
C LYS A 126 -7.31 -9.96 16.13
N ILE A 127 -6.62 -11.09 16.04
CA ILE A 127 -5.37 -11.21 15.24
C ILE A 127 -5.62 -10.82 13.79
N ILE A 128 -6.74 -11.28 13.22
CA ILE A 128 -7.12 -11.01 11.82
C ILE A 128 -7.60 -9.55 11.66
N GLU A 129 -8.35 -9.02 12.61
CA GLU A 129 -8.79 -7.62 12.60
C GLU A 129 -7.60 -6.66 12.71
N GLU A 130 -6.64 -6.92 13.60
CA GLU A 130 -5.43 -6.10 13.73
C GLU A 130 -4.57 -6.14 12.47
N PHE A 131 -4.57 -7.26 11.73
CA PHE A 131 -3.94 -7.35 10.40
C PHE A 131 -4.62 -6.41 9.40
N ILE A 132 -5.95 -6.44 9.35
CA ILE A 132 -6.74 -5.57 8.47
C ILE A 132 -6.53 -4.11 8.85
N ILE A 133 -6.47 -3.78 10.15
CA ILE A 133 -6.22 -2.40 10.59
C ILE A 133 -4.81 -1.95 10.19
N ALA A 134 -3.78 -2.78 10.39
CA ALA A 134 -2.40 -2.45 10.04
C ALA A 134 -2.20 -2.23 8.52
N THR A 135 -2.89 -3.02 7.68
CA THR A 135 -2.91 -2.81 6.22
C THR A 135 -3.56 -1.48 5.87
N HIS A 136 -4.74 -1.17 6.44
CA HIS A 136 -5.42 0.10 6.20
C HIS A 136 -4.61 1.32 6.65
N GLU A 137 -4.00 1.27 7.83
CA GLU A 137 -3.12 2.34 8.32
C GLU A 137 -1.92 2.56 7.39
N THR A 138 -1.34 1.48 6.87
CA THR A 138 -0.21 1.58 5.94
C THR A 138 -0.63 2.21 4.61
N ILE A 139 -1.84 1.91 4.13
CA ILE A 139 -2.41 2.56 2.96
C ILE A 139 -2.69 4.05 3.22
N GLN A 140 -3.21 4.41 4.40
CA GLN A 140 -3.50 5.81 4.77
C GLN A 140 -2.24 6.67 4.94
N MET A 141 -1.10 6.06 5.30
CA MET A 141 0.18 6.77 5.44
C MET A 141 0.81 7.15 4.09
N ARG A 142 0.22 6.73 2.96
CA ARG A 142 0.68 7.16 1.64
C ARG A 142 0.61 8.68 1.55
N LYS A 143 1.70 9.31 1.12
CA LYS A 143 1.67 10.72 0.72
C LYS A 143 0.74 10.84 -0.47
N HIS A 144 -0.44 11.41 -0.26
CA HIS A 144 -1.35 11.75 -1.34
C HIS A 144 -0.83 13.00 -2.06
N GLU A 145 -0.92 13.02 -3.39
CA GLU A 145 -0.78 14.27 -4.12
C GLU A 145 -1.83 15.25 -3.60
N PRO A 146 -1.46 16.51 -3.31
CA PRO A 146 -2.39 17.46 -2.74
C PRO A 146 -3.57 17.63 -3.69
N THR A 147 -4.77 17.43 -3.17
CA THR A 147 -5.99 17.58 -3.99
C THR A 147 -6.09 19.04 -4.46
N ILE A 148 -6.73 19.32 -5.60
CA ILE A 148 -6.95 20.70 -6.10
C ILE A 148 -7.52 21.60 -4.99
N GLY A 149 -8.42 21.09 -4.15
CA GLY A 149 -8.93 21.81 -2.98
C GLY A 149 -7.87 22.14 -1.93
N GLU A 150 -6.90 21.27 -1.70
CA GLU A 150 -5.77 21.52 -0.81
C GLU A 150 -4.74 22.47 -1.43
N VAL A 151 -4.53 22.40 -2.75
CA VAL A 151 -3.71 23.35 -3.50
C VAL A 151 -4.35 24.74 -3.44
N LEU A 152 -5.64 24.85 -3.72
CA LEU A 152 -6.41 26.10 -3.61
C LEU A 152 -6.44 26.61 -2.18
N LYS A 153 -6.60 25.74 -1.18
CA LYS A 153 -6.53 26.12 0.24
C LYS A 153 -5.14 26.60 0.63
N LYS A 154 -4.06 25.95 0.18
CA LYS A 154 -2.67 26.39 0.41
C LYS A 154 -2.40 27.74 -0.29
N PHE A 155 -2.97 27.96 -1.46
CA PHE A 155 -2.90 29.21 -2.20
C PHE A 155 -3.67 30.34 -1.47
N ALA A 156 -4.93 30.11 -1.11
CA ALA A 156 -5.79 31.08 -0.43
C ALA A 156 -5.32 31.42 1.00
N THR A 157 -4.65 30.48 1.68
CA THR A 157 -4.09 30.71 3.02
C THR A 157 -2.67 31.29 2.99
N GLY A 158 -2.11 31.57 1.80
CA GLY A 158 -0.76 32.14 1.66
C GLY A 158 0.37 31.23 2.16
N ARG A 159 0.09 29.97 2.48
CA ARG A 159 1.05 28.97 2.99
C ARG A 159 1.68 28.17 1.84
N SER A 160 1.88 28.79 0.69
CA SER A 160 2.67 28.19 -0.37
C SER A 160 4.12 28.23 0.09
N SER A 161 4.64 27.07 0.51
CA SER A 161 6.06 26.93 0.84
C SER A 161 6.84 27.25 -0.43
N SER A 162 7.61 28.33 -0.39
CA SER A 162 8.53 28.77 -1.43
C SER A 162 9.37 27.61 -1.97
N MET A 163 9.02 27.08 -3.14
CA MET A 163 9.96 26.30 -3.94
C MET A 163 10.15 27.01 -5.27
N SER A 164 11.29 27.70 -5.32
CA SER A 164 12.07 28.01 -6.52
C SER A 164 11.32 28.59 -7.73
N ALA A 165 11.18 29.91 -7.74
CA ALA A 165 11.28 30.66 -8.99
C ALA A 165 12.74 31.12 -9.17
N VAL A 166 13.52 30.26 -9.84
CA VAL A 166 14.54 30.60 -10.85
C VAL A 166 15.48 31.77 -10.52
N GLN A 167 16.64 31.47 -9.92
CA GLN A 167 17.86 32.27 -10.13
C GLN A 167 18.39 31.98 -11.54
N SER A 168 17.86 32.69 -12.54
CA SER A 168 18.61 32.95 -13.77
C SER A 168 19.43 34.19 -13.54
N ALA A 169 20.73 33.98 -13.33
CA ALA A 169 21.71 35.02 -13.53
C ALA A 169 21.66 35.48 -15.00
N ASP A 170 21.87 36.79 -15.17
CA ASP A 170 22.32 37.45 -16.41
C ASP A 170 21.24 37.93 -17.41
N MET A 171 20.71 39.14 -17.20
CA MET A 171 20.89 40.30 -18.10
C MET A 171 19.99 41.47 -17.69
N GLY A 172 20.61 42.59 -17.32
CA GLY A 172 20.15 43.92 -17.72
C GLY A 172 18.91 44.54 -17.06
N ARG A 173 19.19 45.43 -16.08
CA ARG A 173 18.67 46.81 -15.98
C ARG A 173 17.24 47.06 -15.45
N THR A 174 17.22 48.03 -14.54
CA THR A 174 16.14 48.91 -14.02
C THR A 174 15.21 48.38 -12.91
N ASN A 175 15.60 48.75 -11.70
CA ASN A 175 14.81 48.98 -10.49
C ASN A 175 13.29 49.17 -10.69
N SER A 176 12.49 48.21 -10.24
CA SER A 176 11.14 48.47 -9.73
C SER A 176 10.69 47.28 -8.87
N THR A 177 10.74 47.43 -7.54
CA THR A 177 10.19 46.46 -6.59
C THR A 177 8.73 46.79 -6.30
N ARG A 178 7.87 46.77 -7.33
CA ARG A 178 6.41 46.80 -7.15
C ARG A 178 5.83 45.41 -7.40
N SER A 179 5.06 44.95 -6.41
CA SER A 179 4.37 43.67 -6.45
C SER A 179 3.33 43.68 -7.58
N LEU A 180 3.27 42.61 -8.39
CA LEU A 180 2.23 42.43 -9.42
C LEU A 180 0.80 42.46 -8.84
N ALA A 181 0.64 42.30 -7.53
CA ALA A 181 -0.65 42.39 -6.84
C ALA A 181 -1.15 43.85 -6.66
N GLU A 182 -0.31 44.86 -6.95
CA GLU A 182 -0.66 46.28 -6.82
C GLU A 182 -0.95 46.97 -8.16
N LEU A 183 -0.88 46.25 -9.28
CA LEU A 183 -1.17 46.82 -10.59
C LEU A 183 -2.68 46.95 -10.81
N SER A 184 -3.09 48.11 -11.32
CA SER A 184 -4.48 48.35 -11.69
C SER A 184 -4.82 47.60 -12.97
N PHE A 185 -6.10 47.23 -13.15
CA PHE A 185 -6.56 46.45 -14.31
C PHE A 185 -6.23 47.10 -15.66
N ILE A 186 -6.09 48.42 -15.69
CA ILE A 186 -5.75 49.20 -16.89
C ILE A 186 -4.27 49.00 -17.28
N GLU A 187 -3.36 48.89 -16.30
CA GLU A 187 -1.92 48.67 -16.55
C GLU A 187 -1.61 47.25 -17.05
N LEU A 188 -2.45 46.26 -16.73
CA LEU A 188 -2.28 44.89 -17.21
C LEU A 188 -2.64 44.72 -18.69
N GLN A 189 -3.49 45.60 -19.24
CA GLN A 189 -3.91 45.53 -20.63
C GLN A 189 -2.85 46.08 -21.60
N GLU A 190 -1.90 46.87 -21.10
CA GLU A 190 -0.82 47.46 -21.90
C GLU A 190 0.39 46.50 -22.08
N ILE A 191 0.44 45.41 -21.30
CA ILE A 191 1.54 44.42 -21.31
C ILE A 191 1.24 43.21 -22.24
N VAL A 192 -0.02 43.05 -22.69
CA VAL A 192 -0.46 42.00 -23.63
C VAL A 192 -0.48 42.53 -25.05
#